data_AF-K3YS89-F1
#
_entry.id   AF-K3YS89-F1
#
_cell.length_a   1.000
_cell.length_b   1.000
_cell.length_c   1.000
_cell.angle_alpha   90.00
_cell.angle_beta   90.00
_cell.angle_gamma   90.00
#
_symmetry.space_group_name_H-M   'P 1'
#
loop_
_entity.id
_entity.type
_entity.pdbx_description
1 polymer ?
#
loop_
_entity_poly.entity_id
_entity_poly.type
_entity_poly.pdbx_seq_one_letter_code
_entity_poly.pdbx_strand_id
1 'polypeptide(L)'
;MDERRNILMDRYEIGRQLGQGNFAKVYYARNLTSGQAVAIKIIDKDKVTRVGLIVQIKREISIMRLVRHPNVLQLFEVMASKSKIYFVLEYAKGGELFNKISKGKFSEDVARRYFHQLISAVEYCHSRGVYHRDLKPENLLLDDNDNLKVSDFGLSALAESKRQDGLLHTTCGTPAYVAPEVLSRRGYDGSKADIWSCGVILFVLVAGYLPFHDPNLIELYRKISKAEYRCPRSFSVELKDLLFRMLDPDPSTRIPISRIKRSTWYRKPFELNPPKVKHDTARDKVCNGEATTSNSRECSNSEENQVLQNLPNMNAFDIISLSTGFDLSNLFEEKYGRKEERFTTRQPAETVFAKLHELAERLKLKIKKKDNGVLKLAAPKEGIKGFLELDAEIFELAPSFLLVELKKTNGDTIEYKKLVKDEIRPALKDMVWAWQSDRHQQQEQIMQGEQQQSPLPPGPPQQ
;
A
#
# COMPACT_ATOMS: atom_id res chain seq x y z
N MET A 1 37.70 28.53 2.67
CA MET A 1 37.77 27.23 3.38
C MET A 1 36.95 26.26 2.57
N ASP A 2 37.52 25.10 2.19
CA ASP A 2 36.80 24.10 1.40
C ASP A 2 35.72 23.40 2.22
N GLU A 3 34.45 23.74 1.95
CA GLU A 3 33.36 22.83 2.27
C GLU A 3 33.50 21.61 1.36
N ARG A 4 33.90 20.46 1.93
CA ARG A 4 33.86 19.18 1.22
C ARG A 4 32.43 18.92 0.76
N ARG A 5 32.16 19.14 -0.53
CA ARG A 5 30.86 18.85 -1.15
C ARG A 5 30.48 17.41 -0.84
N ASN A 6 29.37 17.23 -0.15
CA ASN A 6 28.90 15.91 0.24
C ASN A 6 28.20 15.24 -0.95
N ILE A 7 29.00 14.72 -1.87
CA ILE A 7 28.53 14.15 -3.14
C ILE A 7 28.08 12.70 -2.90
N LEU A 8 26.81 12.43 -3.18
CA LEU A 8 26.20 11.11 -3.13
C LEU A 8 26.31 10.43 -4.49
N MET A 9 27.08 9.33 -4.53
CA MET A 9 27.23 8.44 -5.69
C MET A 9 27.59 9.19 -6.99
N ASP A 10 28.41 10.23 -6.90
CA ASP A 10 28.88 11.07 -8.01
C ASP A 10 27.78 11.71 -8.88
N ARG A 11 26.53 11.74 -8.40
CA ARG A 11 25.36 12.25 -9.13
C ARG A 11 24.59 13.37 -8.41
N TYR A 12 24.67 13.43 -7.08
CA TYR A 12 23.90 14.39 -6.29
C TYR A 12 24.76 15.11 -5.26
N GLU A 13 24.75 16.44 -5.27
CA GLU A 13 25.32 17.27 -4.21
C GLU A 13 24.30 17.40 -3.07
N ILE A 14 24.59 16.81 -1.91
CA ILE A 14 23.72 16.86 -0.73
C ILE A 14 23.92 18.19 0.01
N GLY A 15 22.83 18.91 0.26
CA GLY A 15 22.79 20.14 1.04
C GLY A 15 22.09 19.96 2.40
N ARG A 16 21.33 21.00 2.81
CA ARG A 16 20.64 21.05 4.12
C ARG A 16 19.66 19.90 4.33
N GLN A 17 19.50 19.47 5.59
CA GLN A 17 18.42 18.58 6.00
C GLN A 17 17.06 19.32 5.85
N LEU A 18 16.06 18.65 5.27
CA LEU A 18 14.69 19.15 5.12
C LEU A 18 13.76 18.57 6.19
N GLY A 19 14.00 17.34 6.64
CA GLY A 19 13.16 16.66 7.63
C GLY A 19 13.79 15.38 8.17
N GLN A 20 13.22 14.84 9.24
CA GLN A 20 13.66 13.61 9.88
C GLN A 20 12.47 12.84 10.46
N GLY A 21 12.37 11.56 10.11
CA GLY A 21 11.46 10.60 10.73
C GLY A 21 12.23 9.48 11.44
N ASN A 22 11.50 8.52 12.00
CA ASN A 22 12.08 7.43 12.81
C ASN A 22 13.13 6.58 12.07
N PHE A 23 12.91 6.32 10.77
CA PHE A 23 13.74 5.43 9.95
C PHE A 23 14.43 6.13 8.77
N ALA A 24 14.13 7.41 8.55
CA ALA A 24 14.56 8.15 7.37
C ALA A 24 14.96 9.59 7.70
N LYS A 25 15.93 10.12 6.95
CA LYS A 25 16.25 11.55 6.92
C LYS A 25 16.05 12.08 5.51
N VAL A 26 15.46 13.26 5.37
CA VAL A 26 15.23 13.91 4.07
C VAL A 26 16.19 15.09 3.94
N TYR A 27 16.93 15.14 2.85
CA TYR A 27 17.87 16.21 2.53
C TYR A 27 17.49 16.91 1.23
N TYR A 28 17.74 18.21 1.15
CA TYR A 28 17.82 18.91 -0.13
C TYR A 28 19.07 18.43 -0.87
N ALA A 29 18.96 18.21 -2.16
CA ALA A 29 20.12 17.94 -3.01
C ALA A 29 19.95 18.57 -4.39
N ARG A 30 21.06 18.68 -5.11
CA ARG A 30 21.12 19.12 -6.50
C ARG A 30 21.68 18.01 -7.38
N ASN A 31 20.99 17.66 -8.46
CA ASN A 31 21.54 16.77 -9.48
C ASN A 31 22.72 17.46 -10.19
N LEU A 32 23.88 16.80 -10.25
CA LEU A 32 25.10 17.38 -10.80
C LEU A 32 25.09 17.53 -12.32
N THR A 33 24.28 16.73 -13.03
CA THR A 33 24.17 16.74 -14.49
C THR A 33 23.14 17.75 -14.99
N SER A 34 21.95 17.78 -14.39
CA SER A 34 20.84 18.66 -14.83
C SER A 34 20.73 19.96 -14.04
N GLY A 35 21.44 20.10 -12.91
CA GLY A 35 21.27 21.20 -11.97
C GLY A 35 19.94 21.19 -11.20
N GLN A 36 19.07 20.20 -11.43
CA GLN A 36 17.73 20.12 -10.85
C GLN A 36 17.78 19.95 -9.33
N ALA A 37 16.96 20.72 -8.62
CA ALA A 37 16.72 20.54 -7.19
C ALA A 37 15.83 19.32 -6.91
N VAL A 38 16.24 18.49 -5.95
CA VAL A 38 15.55 17.26 -5.55
C VAL A 38 15.53 17.12 -4.03
N ALA A 39 14.61 16.31 -3.51
CA ALA A 39 14.62 15.87 -2.11
C ALA A 39 15.09 14.41 -2.05
N ILE A 40 16.07 14.09 -1.20
CA ILE A 40 16.58 12.72 -1.05
C ILE A 40 16.22 12.17 0.32
N LYS A 41 15.27 11.21 0.34
CA LYS A 41 14.84 10.45 1.53
C LYS A 41 15.80 9.27 1.71
N ILE A 42 16.70 9.38 2.69
CA ILE A 42 17.73 8.40 3.03
C ILE A 42 17.20 7.47 4.12
N ILE A 43 17.04 6.19 3.81
CA ILE A 43 16.51 5.14 4.67
C ILE A 43 17.65 4.20 5.09
N ASP A 44 17.65 3.79 6.36
CA ASP A 44 18.64 2.87 6.92
C ASP A 44 18.21 1.40 6.78
N LYS A 45 18.99 0.58 6.04
CA LYS A 45 18.64 -0.81 5.74
C LYS A 45 18.57 -1.68 6.99
N ASP A 46 19.47 -1.48 7.95
CA ASP A 46 19.55 -2.34 9.14
C ASP A 46 18.37 -2.03 10.08
N LYS A 47 18.01 -0.74 10.22
CA LYS A 47 16.83 -0.34 10.99
C LYS A 47 15.53 -0.89 10.40
N VAL A 48 15.34 -0.80 9.08
CA VAL A 48 14.08 -1.26 8.45
C VAL A 48 14.00 -2.78 8.34
N THR A 49 15.14 -3.47 8.18
CA THR A 49 15.20 -4.94 8.19
C THR A 49 14.87 -5.48 9.59
N ARG A 50 15.44 -4.90 10.65
CA ARG A 50 15.16 -5.28 12.05
C ARG A 50 13.69 -5.14 12.46
N VAL A 51 12.95 -4.23 11.81
CA VAL A 51 11.52 -3.97 12.06
C VAL A 51 10.62 -4.62 10.98
N GLY A 52 11.20 -5.41 10.06
CA GLY A 52 10.44 -6.15 9.04
C GLY A 52 9.87 -5.31 7.88
N LEU A 53 10.24 -4.02 7.78
CA LEU A 53 9.61 -3.05 6.88
C LEU A 53 10.05 -3.17 5.40
N ILE A 54 10.97 -4.08 5.08
CA ILE A 54 11.58 -4.16 3.73
C ILE A 54 10.58 -4.50 2.61
N VAL A 55 9.56 -5.31 2.91
CA VAL A 55 8.48 -5.64 1.96
C VAL A 55 7.62 -4.41 1.66
N GLN A 56 7.38 -3.59 2.68
CA GLN A 56 6.57 -2.38 2.58
C GLN A 56 7.30 -1.29 1.78
N ILE A 57 8.62 -1.14 1.98
CA ILE A 57 9.47 -0.26 1.17
C ILE A 57 9.45 -0.66 -0.31
N LYS A 58 9.50 -1.96 -0.63
CA LYS A 58 9.33 -2.45 -2.01
C LYS A 58 7.95 -2.07 -2.57
N ARG A 59 6.88 -2.22 -1.78
CA ARG A 59 5.52 -1.85 -2.17
C ARG A 59 5.36 -0.33 -2.38
N GLU A 60 5.94 0.50 -1.51
CA GLU A 60 6.02 1.97 -1.63
C GLU A 60 6.67 2.37 -2.96
N ILE A 61 7.84 1.81 -3.30
CA ILE A 61 8.52 2.07 -4.58
C ILE A 61 7.63 1.69 -5.77
N SER A 62 6.97 0.54 -5.74
CA SER A 62 6.06 0.12 -6.82
C SER A 62 4.87 1.07 -6.98
N ILE A 63 4.23 1.49 -5.88
CA ILE A 63 3.12 2.45 -5.87
C ILE A 63 3.58 3.80 -6.44
N MET A 64 4.68 4.36 -5.94
CA MET A 64 5.21 5.66 -6.38
C MET A 64 5.68 5.67 -7.85
N ARG A 65 6.00 4.50 -8.44
CA ARG A 65 6.29 4.36 -9.87
C ARG A 65 5.03 4.32 -10.74
N LEU A 66 3.92 3.79 -10.23
CA LEU A 66 2.63 3.71 -10.92
C LEU A 66 1.85 5.04 -10.87
N VAL A 67 2.07 5.85 -9.84
CA VAL A 67 1.34 7.11 -9.62
C VAL A 67 2.10 8.28 -10.25
N ARG A 68 1.53 8.87 -11.33
CA ARG A 68 2.02 10.11 -11.95
C ARG A 68 0.89 11.11 -12.11
N HIS A 69 0.81 12.08 -11.19
CA HIS A 69 -0.22 13.11 -11.16
C HIS A 69 0.40 14.44 -10.73
N PRO A 70 0.01 15.60 -11.30
CA PRO A 70 0.63 16.89 -10.99
C PRO A 70 0.60 17.27 -9.51
N ASN A 71 -0.37 16.77 -8.74
CA ASN A 71 -0.51 17.04 -7.31
C ASN A 71 -0.09 15.88 -6.39
N VAL A 72 0.64 14.90 -6.91
CA VAL A 72 1.32 13.86 -6.11
C VAL A 72 2.82 14.04 -6.22
N LEU A 73 3.55 13.92 -5.10
CA LEU A 73 5.00 14.08 -5.07
C LEU A 73 5.69 12.97 -5.87
N GLN A 74 6.42 13.35 -6.93
CA GLN A 74 7.01 12.37 -7.84
C GLN A 74 8.27 11.68 -7.28
N LEU A 75 8.38 10.37 -7.51
CA LEU A 75 9.63 9.61 -7.39
C LEU A 75 10.38 9.65 -8.74
N PHE A 76 11.59 10.22 -8.75
CA PHE A 76 12.45 10.24 -9.94
C PHE A 76 13.26 8.94 -10.05
N GLU A 77 13.96 8.54 -8.99
CA GLU A 77 14.71 7.28 -8.97
C GLU A 77 14.92 6.72 -7.56
N VAL A 78 15.41 5.48 -7.49
CA VAL A 78 15.78 4.80 -6.25
C VAL A 78 17.22 4.29 -6.38
N MET A 79 18.07 4.67 -5.44
CA MET A 79 19.45 4.19 -5.32
C MET A 79 19.61 3.33 -4.06
N ALA A 80 20.65 2.51 -4.00
CA ALA A 80 20.98 1.73 -2.81
C ALA A 80 22.48 1.55 -2.65
N SER A 81 22.94 1.57 -1.39
CA SER A 81 24.29 1.13 -1.00
C SER A 81 24.19 -0.16 -0.17
N LYS A 82 25.30 -0.65 0.40
CA LYS A 82 25.25 -1.81 1.32
C LYS A 82 24.32 -1.58 2.51
N SER A 83 24.32 -0.38 3.11
CA SER A 83 23.60 -0.05 4.35
C SER A 83 22.45 0.95 4.21
N LYS A 84 22.26 1.60 3.05
CA LYS A 84 21.22 2.62 2.85
C LYS A 84 20.39 2.38 1.59
N ILE A 85 19.16 2.92 1.58
CA ILE A 85 18.31 3.10 0.41
C ILE A 85 18.04 4.60 0.27
N TYR A 86 18.03 5.12 -0.94
CA TYR A 86 17.85 6.54 -1.24
C TYR A 86 16.71 6.70 -2.24
N PHE A 87 15.66 7.42 -1.87
CA PHE A 87 14.63 7.83 -2.85
C PHE A 87 14.94 9.25 -3.28
N VAL A 88 15.08 9.46 -4.59
CA VAL A 88 15.21 10.79 -5.19
C VAL A 88 13.82 11.25 -5.59
N LEU A 89 13.33 12.28 -4.91
CA LEU A 89 11.97 12.80 -5.00
C LEU A 89 11.97 14.21 -5.58
N GLU A 90 10.82 14.62 -6.10
CA GLU A 90 10.49 16.02 -6.39
C GLU A 90 10.73 16.91 -5.15
N TYR A 91 11.34 18.08 -5.34
CA TYR A 91 11.53 19.05 -4.26
C TYR A 91 10.37 20.03 -4.18
N ALA A 92 9.49 19.85 -3.19
CA ALA A 92 8.42 20.78 -2.86
C ALA A 92 8.96 22.00 -2.07
N LYS A 93 9.48 23.00 -2.79
CA LYS A 93 10.14 24.19 -2.23
C LYS A 93 9.25 25.08 -1.36
N GLY A 94 7.94 25.12 -1.65
CA GLY A 94 6.95 25.86 -0.87
C GLY A 94 6.72 25.30 0.54
N GLY A 95 7.26 24.12 0.85
CA GLY A 95 7.16 23.48 2.16
C GLY A 95 5.75 22.96 2.45
N GLU A 96 5.44 22.69 3.71
CA GLU A 96 4.11 22.25 4.13
C GLU A 96 3.06 23.35 3.94
N LEU A 97 1.91 22.99 3.36
CA LEU A 97 0.76 23.88 3.16
C LEU A 97 0.34 24.58 4.47
N PHE A 98 0.42 23.88 5.59
CA PHE A 98 -0.06 24.37 6.89
C PHE A 98 0.84 25.45 7.48
N ASN A 99 2.11 25.56 7.06
CA ASN A 99 2.97 26.69 7.43
C ASN A 99 2.48 28.04 6.85
N LYS A 100 1.63 28.01 5.81
CA LYS A 100 0.91 29.21 5.34
C LYS A 100 -0.34 29.53 6.17
N ILE A 101 -0.91 28.54 6.84
CA ILE A 101 -2.08 28.66 7.72
C ILE A 101 -1.66 29.10 9.12
N SER A 102 -0.40 28.90 9.53
CA SER A 102 0.15 29.42 10.80
C SER A 102 0.01 30.96 10.98
N LYS A 103 -0.35 31.69 9.92
CA LYS A 103 -0.66 33.13 9.94
C LYS A 103 -2.17 33.46 10.05
N GLY A 104 -3.05 32.46 10.20
CA GLY A 104 -4.49 32.65 10.33
C GLY A 104 -5.34 31.49 9.78
N LYS A 105 -6.20 31.79 8.80
CA LYS A 105 -7.06 30.83 8.09
C LYS A 105 -7.17 31.24 6.63
N PHE A 106 -7.45 30.32 5.72
CA PHE A 106 -7.73 30.68 4.33
C PHE A 106 -9.17 31.17 4.14
N SER A 107 -9.37 31.99 3.11
CA SER A 107 -10.70 32.18 2.54
C SER A 107 -11.19 30.87 1.92
N GLU A 108 -12.50 30.71 1.80
CA GLU A 108 -13.07 29.50 1.18
C GLU A 108 -12.59 29.31 -0.27
N ASP A 109 -12.30 30.39 -1.00
CA ASP A 109 -11.83 30.33 -2.38
C ASP A 109 -10.38 29.82 -2.48
N VAL A 110 -9.49 30.27 -1.59
CA VAL A 110 -8.11 29.76 -1.50
C VAL A 110 -8.12 28.30 -1.02
N ALA A 111 -8.95 27.97 -0.03
CA ALA A 111 -9.12 26.58 0.42
C ALA A 111 -9.67 25.69 -0.71
N ARG A 112 -10.61 26.18 -1.53
CA ARG A 112 -11.17 25.44 -2.67
C ARG A 112 -10.13 25.12 -3.73
N ARG A 113 -9.20 26.04 -4.03
CA ARG A 113 -8.06 25.77 -4.94
C ARG A 113 -7.24 24.57 -4.48
N TYR A 114 -6.81 24.55 -3.22
CA TYR A 114 -6.04 23.43 -2.68
C TYR A 114 -6.88 22.15 -2.55
N PHE A 115 -8.16 22.28 -2.19
CA PHE A 115 -9.06 21.13 -2.07
C PHE A 115 -9.38 20.47 -3.42
N HIS A 116 -9.46 21.24 -4.50
CA HIS A 116 -9.54 20.69 -5.87
C HIS A 116 -8.32 19.84 -6.21
N GLN A 117 -7.12 20.34 -5.90
CA GLN A 117 -5.86 19.63 -6.13
C GLN A 117 -5.76 18.36 -5.27
N LEU A 118 -6.19 18.42 -4.00
CA LEU A 118 -6.25 17.27 -3.09
C LEU A 118 -7.21 16.19 -3.62
N ILE A 119 -8.46 16.56 -3.93
CA ILE A 119 -9.46 15.62 -4.44
C ILE A 119 -9.02 15.03 -5.79
N SER A 120 -8.36 15.80 -6.67
CA SER A 120 -7.82 15.29 -7.93
C SER A 120 -6.72 14.24 -7.71
N ALA A 121 -5.78 14.48 -6.78
CA ALA A 121 -4.74 13.53 -6.43
C ALA A 121 -5.32 12.23 -5.83
N VAL A 122 -6.26 12.38 -4.88
CA VAL A 122 -6.90 11.25 -4.19
C VAL A 122 -7.74 10.40 -5.16
N GLU A 123 -8.54 11.03 -6.03
CA GLU A 123 -9.32 10.35 -7.08
C GLU A 123 -8.42 9.55 -8.04
N TYR A 124 -7.30 10.14 -8.48
CA TYR A 124 -6.34 9.51 -9.37
C TYR A 124 -5.67 8.28 -8.74
N CYS A 125 -5.37 8.33 -7.43
CA CYS A 125 -4.81 7.20 -6.69
C CYS A 125 -5.86 6.11 -6.44
N HIS A 126 -7.07 6.48 -6.03
CA HIS A 126 -8.18 5.54 -5.81
C HIS A 126 -8.52 4.77 -7.08
N SER A 127 -8.49 5.41 -8.26
CA SER A 127 -8.73 4.74 -9.55
C SER A 127 -7.64 3.72 -9.93
N ARG A 128 -6.58 3.57 -9.14
CA ARG A 128 -5.47 2.61 -9.30
C ARG A 128 -5.37 1.63 -8.12
N GLY A 129 -6.38 1.62 -7.23
CA GLY A 129 -6.37 0.81 -6.01
C GLY A 129 -5.37 1.28 -4.95
N VAL A 130 -4.88 2.52 -5.06
CA VAL A 130 -3.96 3.15 -4.11
C VAL A 130 -4.74 4.06 -3.19
N TYR A 131 -4.74 3.77 -1.89
CA TYR A 131 -5.40 4.55 -0.85
C TYR A 131 -4.36 5.14 0.09
N HIS A 132 -4.50 6.41 0.47
CA HIS A 132 -3.49 7.09 1.27
C HIS A 132 -3.57 6.75 2.75
N ARG A 133 -4.75 6.52 3.36
CA ARG A 133 -4.96 6.01 4.74
C ARG A 133 -4.34 6.79 5.92
N ASP A 134 -3.57 7.84 5.65
CA ASP A 134 -2.85 8.70 6.60
C ASP A 134 -2.71 10.12 6.02
N LEU A 135 -3.80 10.66 5.47
CA LEU A 135 -3.84 12.04 4.97
C LEU A 135 -3.87 13.01 6.15
N LYS A 136 -2.85 13.86 6.24
CA LYS A 136 -2.62 14.81 7.35
C LYS A 136 -1.78 16.00 6.88
N PRO A 137 -1.75 17.13 7.63
CA PRO A 137 -1.00 18.34 7.27
C PRO A 137 0.42 18.13 6.78
N GLU A 138 1.15 17.26 7.46
CA GLU A 138 2.58 16.96 7.26
C GLU A 138 2.84 16.32 5.88
N ASN A 139 1.83 15.67 5.31
CA ASN A 139 1.89 15.00 4.00
C ASN A 139 1.40 15.91 2.86
N LEU A 140 1.07 17.19 3.13
CA LEU A 140 0.56 18.16 2.16
C LEU A 140 1.58 19.28 1.93
N LEU A 141 2.39 19.13 0.89
CA LEU A 141 3.47 20.06 0.53
C LEU A 141 3.06 21.00 -0.62
N LEU A 142 3.90 21.99 -0.92
CA LEU A 142 3.72 22.96 -2.00
C LEU A 142 4.95 23.04 -2.92
N ASP A 143 4.73 23.10 -4.22
CA ASP A 143 5.77 23.37 -5.22
C ASP A 143 6.14 24.88 -5.30
N ASP A 144 7.08 25.23 -6.18
CA ASP A 144 7.50 26.62 -6.47
C ASP A 144 6.36 27.55 -6.92
N ASN A 145 5.25 27.00 -7.41
CA ASN A 145 4.10 27.70 -7.98
C ASN A 145 2.86 27.64 -7.07
N ASP A 146 3.07 27.35 -5.77
CA ASP A 146 2.02 27.21 -4.78
C ASP A 146 0.96 26.15 -5.13
N ASN A 147 1.30 25.08 -5.84
CA ASN A 147 0.40 23.94 -6.07
C ASN A 147 0.66 22.83 -5.05
N LEU A 148 -0.41 22.17 -4.62
CA LEU A 148 -0.36 21.04 -3.72
C LEU A 148 0.46 19.87 -4.29
N LYS A 149 1.30 19.29 -3.44
CA LYS A 149 2.03 18.03 -3.66
C LYS A 149 1.77 17.12 -2.47
N VAL A 150 0.92 16.12 -2.65
CA VAL A 150 0.64 15.10 -1.62
C VAL A 150 1.79 14.08 -1.60
N SER A 151 2.44 13.90 -0.44
CA SER A 151 3.60 13.00 -0.25
C SER A 151 3.22 11.65 0.38
N ASP A 152 4.19 10.75 0.55
CA ASP A 152 4.14 9.57 1.43
C ASP A 152 2.98 8.55 1.25
N PHE A 153 2.35 8.49 0.06
CA PHE A 153 1.36 7.47 -0.37
C PHE A 153 1.76 5.98 -0.17
N GLY A 154 3.01 5.68 0.18
CA GLY A 154 3.49 4.30 0.34
C GLY A 154 3.63 3.78 1.78
N LEU A 155 3.64 4.64 2.79
CA LEU A 155 3.89 4.26 4.19
C LEU A 155 2.63 3.89 4.99
N SER A 156 1.48 3.80 4.33
CA SER A 156 0.17 3.90 4.99
C SER A 156 -0.75 2.72 4.73
N ALA A 157 -0.39 1.81 3.82
CA ALA A 157 -0.85 0.42 3.83
C ALA A 157 -0.25 -0.41 4.99
N LEU A 158 0.23 0.27 6.03
CA LEU A 158 1.24 -0.20 6.98
C LEU A 158 0.73 -0.16 8.44
N ALA A 159 -0.32 0.62 8.71
CA ALA A 159 -1.02 0.62 10.01
C ALA A 159 -1.72 -0.72 10.36
N GLU A 160 -1.70 -1.70 9.45
CA GLU A 160 -2.23 -3.05 9.66
C GLU A 160 -1.18 -4.06 10.17
N SER A 161 0.13 -3.76 10.08
CA SER A 161 1.17 -4.66 10.63
C SER A 161 1.37 -4.45 12.13
N LYS A 162 0.51 -5.12 12.90
CA LYS A 162 0.63 -5.52 14.31
C LYS A 162 1.99 -5.18 14.98
N ARG A 163 1.99 -4.24 15.93
CA ARG A 163 2.79 -4.42 17.16
C ARG A 163 1.94 -5.16 18.19
N GLN A 164 2.56 -6.06 18.95
CA GLN A 164 1.88 -6.92 19.93
C GLN A 164 1.62 -6.21 21.28
N ASP A 165 1.99 -4.93 21.40
CA ASP A 165 1.79 -4.09 22.60
C ASP A 165 0.34 -3.60 22.77
N GLY A 166 -0.51 -3.72 21.75
CA GLY A 166 -1.95 -3.44 21.85
C GLY A 166 -2.32 -1.97 22.05
N LEU A 167 -1.36 -1.10 22.32
CA LEU A 167 -1.49 0.35 22.28
C LEU A 167 -1.23 0.84 20.85
N LEU A 168 -2.07 1.74 20.36
CA LEU A 168 -1.72 2.58 19.22
C LEU A 168 -0.67 3.57 19.70
N HIS A 169 0.61 3.17 19.70
CA HIS A 169 1.72 4.11 19.78
C HIS A 169 1.84 4.88 18.45
N THR A 170 0.89 5.78 18.21
CA THR A 170 1.13 7.02 17.47
C THR A 170 2.06 7.90 18.29
N THR A 171 3.31 7.47 18.42
CA THR A 171 4.40 8.36 18.82
C THR A 171 4.51 9.42 17.72
N CYS A 172 4.08 10.64 18.06
CA CYS A 172 4.11 11.86 17.25
C CYS A 172 3.02 12.01 16.16
N GLY A 173 1.73 11.85 16.50
CA GLY A 173 0.62 12.27 15.62
C GLY A 173 -0.70 12.54 16.37
N THR A 174 -1.45 13.57 15.94
CA THR A 174 -2.78 13.88 16.49
C THR A 174 -3.84 13.00 15.81
N PRO A 175 -4.63 12.18 16.53
CA PRO A 175 -5.58 11.24 15.90
C PRO A 175 -6.80 11.93 15.26
N ALA A 176 -6.90 13.25 15.31
CA ALA A 176 -8.04 14.03 14.83
C ALA A 176 -8.28 13.97 13.30
N TYR A 177 -7.30 13.52 12.50
CA TYR A 177 -7.42 13.32 11.05
C TYR A 177 -7.92 11.91 10.66
N VAL A 178 -7.98 10.99 11.61
CA VAL A 178 -8.27 9.56 11.39
C VAL A 178 -9.79 9.31 11.43
N ALA A 179 -10.28 8.46 10.53
CA ALA A 179 -11.70 8.12 10.45
C ALA A 179 -12.14 7.17 11.60
N PRO A 180 -13.41 7.23 12.06
CA PRO A 180 -13.90 6.40 13.17
C PRO A 180 -13.67 4.90 12.99
N GLU A 181 -13.87 4.39 11.77
CA GLU A 181 -13.70 2.97 11.46
C GLU A 181 -12.24 2.49 11.56
N VAL A 182 -11.26 3.38 11.31
CA VAL A 182 -9.83 3.05 11.43
C VAL A 182 -9.45 2.87 12.91
N LEU A 183 -10.04 3.66 13.81
CA LEU A 183 -9.86 3.52 15.26
C LEU A 183 -10.43 2.20 15.80
N SER A 184 -11.44 1.62 15.12
CA SER A 184 -12.10 0.37 15.52
C SER A 184 -11.26 -0.91 15.30
N ARG A 185 -10.09 -0.79 14.66
CA ARG A 185 -9.13 -1.88 14.38
C ARG A 185 -9.71 -3.08 13.62
N ARG A 186 -10.75 -2.87 12.82
CA ARG A 186 -11.27 -3.82 11.84
C ARG A 186 -10.80 -3.40 10.44
N GLY A 187 -10.83 -4.32 9.47
CA GLY A 187 -10.58 -3.98 8.08
C GLY A 187 -11.58 -2.93 7.60
N TYR A 188 -11.11 -1.89 6.90
CA TYR A 188 -11.90 -0.72 6.51
C TYR A 188 -11.71 -0.37 5.03
N ASP A 189 -12.66 0.37 4.47
CA ASP A 189 -12.56 0.93 3.12
C ASP A 189 -11.60 2.13 3.13
N GLY A 190 -10.44 1.95 2.50
CA GLY A 190 -9.41 3.00 2.38
C GLY A 190 -9.89 4.25 1.64
N SER A 191 -10.83 4.13 0.70
CA SER A 191 -11.40 5.26 -0.01
C SER A 191 -12.25 6.12 0.92
N LYS A 192 -13.09 5.49 1.74
CA LYS A 192 -13.93 6.18 2.73
C LYS A 192 -13.10 6.83 3.83
N ALA A 193 -12.03 6.18 4.29
CA ALA A 193 -11.10 6.76 5.26
C ALA A 193 -10.41 8.02 4.70
N ASP A 194 -9.90 7.99 3.46
CA ASP A 194 -9.28 9.16 2.82
C ASP A 194 -10.25 10.34 2.67
N ILE A 195 -11.52 10.08 2.37
CA ILE A 195 -12.56 11.11 2.27
C ILE A 195 -12.80 11.80 3.61
N TRP A 196 -12.82 11.06 4.72
CA TRP A 196 -12.93 11.65 6.06
C TRP A 196 -11.74 12.57 6.34
N SER A 197 -10.51 12.09 6.12
CA SER A 197 -9.30 12.88 6.32
C SER A 197 -9.27 14.14 5.44
N CYS A 198 -9.71 14.05 4.18
CA CYS A 198 -9.92 15.21 3.32
C CYS A 198 -10.92 16.22 3.91
N GLY A 199 -11.98 15.75 4.57
CA GLY A 199 -12.97 16.58 5.25
C GLY A 199 -12.38 17.31 6.46
N VAL A 200 -11.57 16.62 7.27
CA VAL A 200 -10.84 17.23 8.39
C VAL A 200 -9.85 18.27 7.86
N ILE A 201 -9.07 17.96 6.83
CA ILE A 201 -8.15 18.90 6.18
C ILE A 201 -8.91 20.15 5.71
N LEU A 202 -9.99 20.00 4.95
CA LEU A 202 -10.81 21.12 4.48
C LEU A 202 -11.34 21.98 5.62
N PHE A 203 -11.81 21.37 6.71
CA PHE A 203 -12.21 22.10 7.91
C PHE A 203 -11.05 22.96 8.43
N VAL A 204 -9.85 22.39 8.63
CA VAL A 204 -8.72 23.15 9.17
C VAL A 204 -8.25 24.26 8.22
N LEU A 205 -8.28 24.05 6.90
CA LEU A 205 -7.93 25.08 5.90
C LEU A 205 -8.75 26.38 6.10
N VAL A 206 -10.05 26.25 6.38
CA VAL A 206 -10.99 27.39 6.51
C VAL A 206 -11.20 27.81 7.97
N ALA A 207 -11.03 26.92 8.95
CA ALA A 207 -11.21 27.21 10.37
C ALA A 207 -9.94 27.80 11.02
N GLY A 208 -8.76 27.32 10.64
CA GLY A 208 -7.50 27.52 11.37
C GLY A 208 -7.34 26.62 12.61
N TYR A 209 -8.28 25.70 12.86
CA TYR A 209 -8.26 24.76 14.01
C TYR A 209 -8.93 23.42 13.66
N LEU A 210 -8.72 22.39 14.47
CA LEU A 210 -9.25 21.03 14.29
C LEU A 210 -10.77 20.93 14.55
N PRO A 211 -11.55 20.18 13.73
CA PRO A 211 -12.96 19.93 14.02
C PRO A 211 -13.16 19.10 15.30
N PHE A 212 -12.27 18.14 15.53
CA PHE A 212 -12.26 17.27 16.70
C PHE A 212 -11.04 17.56 17.57
N HIS A 213 -11.27 18.08 18.77
CA HIS A 213 -10.23 18.30 19.77
C HIS A 213 -10.79 18.09 21.17
N ASP A 214 -10.01 17.41 22.01
CA ASP A 214 -10.22 17.30 23.45
C ASP A 214 -8.89 16.92 24.12
N PRO A 215 -8.54 17.47 25.30
CA PRO A 215 -7.42 16.99 26.10
C PRO A 215 -7.56 15.54 26.56
N ASN A 216 -8.80 15.05 26.74
CA ASN A 216 -9.08 13.66 27.08
C ASN A 216 -9.24 12.83 25.80
N LEU A 217 -8.33 11.87 25.58
CA LEU A 217 -8.35 11.00 24.40
C LEU A 217 -9.65 10.19 24.25
N ILE A 218 -10.28 9.75 25.34
CA ILE A 218 -11.56 9.03 25.29
C ILE A 218 -12.65 9.94 24.72
N GLU A 219 -12.66 11.21 25.15
CA GLU A 219 -13.66 12.18 24.71
C GLU A 219 -13.39 12.71 23.30
N LEU A 220 -12.12 12.82 22.90
CA LEU A 220 -11.72 13.01 21.50
C LEU A 220 -12.24 11.87 20.61
N TYR A 221 -12.05 10.61 21.01
CA TYR A 221 -12.58 9.46 20.27
C TYR A 221 -14.11 9.40 20.28
N ARG A 222 -14.77 9.86 21.35
CA ARG A 222 -16.23 9.98 21.41
C ARG A 222 -16.74 11.05 20.44
N LYS A 223 -16.06 12.20 20.34
CA LYS A 223 -16.37 13.27 19.38
C LYS A 223 -16.17 12.81 17.94
N ILE A 224 -15.05 12.16 17.64
CA ILE A 224 -14.78 11.55 16.32
C ILE A 224 -15.87 10.54 15.96
N SER A 225 -16.14 9.56 16.84
CA SER A 225 -17.12 8.49 16.58
C SER A 225 -18.56 8.97 16.38
N LYS A 226 -18.93 10.12 16.96
CA LYS A 226 -20.27 10.73 16.77
C LYS A 226 -20.28 11.88 15.74
N ALA A 227 -19.15 12.17 15.10
CA ALA A 227 -18.93 13.38 14.32
C ALA A 227 -19.40 14.67 15.03
N GLU A 228 -19.10 14.80 16.32
CA GLU A 228 -19.47 15.96 17.12
C GLU A 228 -18.44 17.10 16.96
N TYR A 229 -18.74 18.04 16.07
CA TYR A 229 -17.97 19.26 15.84
C TYR A 229 -18.89 20.47 15.61
N ARG A 230 -18.33 21.68 15.59
CA ARG A 230 -19.07 22.93 15.32
C ARG A 230 -18.39 23.75 14.22
N CYS A 231 -19.11 23.97 13.12
CA CYS A 231 -18.68 24.89 12.07
C CYS A 231 -18.74 26.35 12.56
N PRO A 232 -17.71 27.18 12.28
CA PRO A 232 -17.77 28.63 12.48
C PRO A 232 -18.99 29.26 11.81
N ARG A 233 -19.53 30.32 12.42
CA ARG A 233 -20.64 31.10 11.82
C ARG A 233 -20.29 31.61 10.42
N SER A 234 -19.03 32.00 10.20
CA SER A 234 -18.51 32.53 8.94
C SER A 234 -18.41 31.52 7.78
N PHE A 235 -18.61 30.23 8.01
CA PHE A 235 -18.63 29.24 6.92
C PHE A 235 -19.92 29.38 6.10
N SER A 236 -19.81 29.28 4.78
CA SER A 236 -20.94 29.22 3.86
C SER A 236 -21.85 28.01 4.15
N VAL A 237 -23.10 28.07 3.70
CA VAL A 237 -24.08 26.98 3.88
C VAL A 237 -23.62 25.76 3.07
N GLU A 238 -23.05 26.00 1.90
CA GLU A 238 -22.52 25.01 0.97
C GLU A 238 -21.28 24.31 1.53
N LEU A 239 -20.39 25.03 2.24
CA LEU A 239 -19.26 24.41 2.95
C LEU A 239 -19.73 23.53 4.10
N LYS A 240 -20.73 24.00 4.88
CA LYS A 240 -21.32 23.24 5.98
C LYS A 240 -21.97 21.94 5.49
N ASP A 241 -22.73 21.99 4.41
CA ASP A 241 -23.34 20.81 3.77
C ASP A 241 -22.28 19.81 3.28
N LEU A 242 -21.21 20.29 2.61
CA LEU A 242 -20.14 19.42 2.14
C LEU A 242 -19.39 18.75 3.31
N LEU A 243 -19.02 19.52 4.33
CA LEU A 243 -18.33 19.00 5.52
C LEU A 243 -19.19 17.98 6.28
N PHE A 244 -20.49 18.25 6.44
CA PHE A 244 -21.42 17.32 7.09
C PHE A 244 -21.46 15.95 6.39
N ARG A 245 -21.46 15.93 5.06
CA ARG A 245 -21.50 14.69 4.27
C ARG A 245 -20.14 13.97 4.18
N MET A 246 -19.03 14.70 4.33
CA MET A 246 -17.66 14.16 4.33
C MET A 246 -17.26 13.60 5.69
N LEU A 247 -17.66 14.27 6.77
CA LEU A 247 -17.46 13.85 8.16
C LEU A 247 -18.65 13.05 8.69
N ASP A 248 -19.26 12.24 7.82
CA ASP A 248 -20.26 11.25 8.18
C ASP A 248 -19.57 10.06 8.88
N PRO A 249 -19.90 9.71 10.13
CA PRO A 249 -19.23 8.64 10.84
C PRO A 249 -19.54 7.25 10.25
N ASP A 250 -20.65 7.07 9.52
CA ASP A 250 -20.94 5.82 8.82
C ASP A 250 -20.25 5.83 7.43
N PRO A 251 -19.25 4.95 7.20
CA PRO A 251 -18.55 4.91 5.92
C PRO A 251 -19.45 4.47 4.76
N SER A 252 -20.60 3.82 4.99
CA SER A 252 -21.52 3.41 3.92
C SER A 252 -22.23 4.62 3.30
N THR A 253 -22.75 5.54 4.13
CA THR A 253 -23.46 6.76 3.72
C THR A 253 -22.52 7.92 3.37
N ARG A 254 -21.29 7.93 3.91
CA ARG A 254 -20.26 8.96 3.64
C ARG A 254 -20.08 9.23 2.14
N ILE A 255 -20.10 10.52 1.78
CA ILE A 255 -20.15 11.00 0.40
C ILE A 255 -18.98 10.50 -0.47
N PRO A 256 -19.21 9.88 -1.64
CA PRO A 256 -18.13 9.49 -2.54
C PRO A 256 -17.57 10.71 -3.31
N ILE A 257 -16.31 10.63 -3.76
CA ILE A 257 -15.63 11.69 -4.53
C ILE A 257 -16.46 12.21 -5.72
N SER A 258 -17.16 11.32 -6.45
CA SER A 258 -18.00 11.73 -7.57
C SER A 258 -19.15 12.68 -7.16
N ARG A 259 -19.65 12.57 -5.92
CA ARG A 259 -20.65 13.48 -5.34
C ARG A 259 -20.00 14.74 -4.78
N ILE A 260 -18.79 14.65 -4.18
CA ILE A 260 -18.00 15.84 -3.76
C ILE A 260 -17.80 16.79 -4.94
N LYS A 261 -17.31 16.27 -6.08
CA LYS A 261 -17.08 17.04 -7.32
C LYS A 261 -18.37 17.62 -7.95
N ARG A 262 -19.55 17.16 -7.53
CA ARG A 262 -20.86 17.70 -7.93
C ARG A 262 -21.46 18.67 -6.91
N SER A 263 -20.89 18.83 -5.72
CA SER A 263 -21.39 19.76 -4.70
C SER A 263 -21.31 21.21 -5.17
N THR A 264 -22.24 22.04 -4.69
CA THR A 264 -22.28 23.48 -4.98
C THR A 264 -21.00 24.17 -4.54
N TRP A 265 -20.50 23.85 -3.34
CA TRP A 265 -19.23 24.40 -2.84
C TRP A 265 -18.05 24.05 -3.73
N TYR A 266 -17.90 22.78 -4.16
CA TYR A 266 -16.78 22.37 -5.01
C TYR A 266 -16.85 23.02 -6.40
N ARG A 267 -18.03 23.12 -7.00
CA ARG A 267 -18.19 23.66 -8.36
C ARG A 267 -18.18 25.19 -8.44
N LYS A 268 -18.25 25.90 -7.31
CA LYS A 268 -18.27 27.36 -7.28
C LYS A 268 -16.99 27.93 -7.92
N PRO A 269 -17.09 28.74 -8.99
CA PRO A 269 -15.92 29.36 -9.60
C PRO A 269 -15.21 30.24 -8.56
N PHE A 270 -13.89 30.21 -8.59
CA PHE A 270 -13.03 31.11 -7.85
C PHE A 270 -12.08 31.76 -8.84
N GLU A 271 -11.90 33.07 -8.72
CA GLU A 271 -10.90 33.74 -9.53
C GLU A 271 -9.51 33.28 -9.09
N LEU A 272 -8.79 32.63 -10.01
CA LEU A 272 -7.35 32.47 -9.93
C LEU A 272 -6.71 33.85 -10.16
N ASN A 273 -6.81 34.73 -9.17
CA ASN A 273 -5.96 35.90 -9.08
C ASN A 273 -4.57 35.39 -8.65
N PRO A 274 -3.57 35.29 -9.55
CA PRO A 274 -2.23 34.93 -9.13
C PRO A 274 -1.74 35.96 -8.11
N PRO A 275 -0.94 35.57 -7.11
CA PRO A 275 -0.36 36.53 -6.19
C PRO A 275 0.42 37.56 -7.03
N LYS A 276 0.07 38.85 -6.89
CA LYS A 276 0.69 39.95 -7.63
C LYS A 276 2.14 40.10 -7.20
N VAL A 277 3.03 39.32 -7.81
CA VAL A 277 4.47 39.58 -7.74
C VAL A 277 4.69 40.92 -8.42
N LYS A 278 5.17 41.90 -7.66
CA LYS A 278 5.64 43.17 -8.21
C LYS A 278 6.94 42.89 -8.95
N HIS A 279 6.84 42.57 -10.24
CA HIS A 279 7.96 42.65 -11.17
C HIS A 279 7.79 43.87 -12.06
N ASP A 280 8.75 44.77 -11.96
CA ASP A 280 8.85 45.93 -12.82
C ASP A 280 9.03 45.47 -14.28
N THR A 281 8.15 45.94 -15.15
CA THR A 281 8.11 45.51 -16.55
C THR A 281 9.15 46.25 -17.38
N ALA A 282 10.25 45.58 -17.71
CA ALA A 282 10.97 45.84 -18.96
C ALA A 282 10.33 45.02 -20.09
N ARG A 283 10.10 45.65 -21.26
CA ARG A 283 9.46 45.06 -22.43
C ARG A 283 10.50 44.42 -23.35
N ASP A 284 10.15 43.31 -24.00
CA ASP A 284 10.33 43.02 -25.45
C ASP A 284 9.62 41.66 -25.73
N LYS A 285 8.60 41.50 -26.58
CA LYS A 285 8.37 41.70 -28.04
C LYS A 285 8.98 40.62 -28.96
N VAL A 286 8.09 40.03 -29.79
CA VAL A 286 8.34 39.38 -31.12
C VAL A 286 8.96 37.94 -31.07
N CYS A 287 8.53 36.91 -31.82
CA CYS A 287 7.48 36.76 -32.85
C CYS A 287 6.85 35.33 -32.94
N ASN A 288 5.82 35.18 -33.79
CA ASN A 288 5.23 33.90 -34.23
C ASN A 288 6.11 33.08 -35.19
N GLY A 289 5.80 31.79 -35.34
CA GLY A 289 6.19 30.96 -36.49
C GLY A 289 5.54 29.57 -36.48
N GLU A 290 4.63 29.28 -37.42
CA GLU A 290 4.04 27.96 -37.67
C GLU A 290 4.74 27.24 -38.83
N ALA A 291 4.87 25.91 -38.74
CA ALA A 291 4.95 24.95 -39.86
C ALA A 291 4.70 23.53 -39.28
N THR A 292 3.66 22.73 -39.57
CA THR A 292 2.97 22.28 -40.81
C THR A 292 3.47 20.90 -41.30
N THR A 293 2.57 19.89 -41.32
CA THR A 293 2.63 18.57 -42.05
C THR A 293 3.76 17.57 -41.67
N SER A 294 3.70 16.23 -41.83
CA SER A 294 2.68 15.17 -42.16
C SER A 294 3.32 13.78 -41.80
N ASN A 295 2.76 12.55 -41.97
CA ASN A 295 1.48 12.07 -42.52
C ASN A 295 1.05 10.66 -42.00
N SER A 296 -0.27 10.40 -41.98
CA SER A 296 -1.03 9.15 -42.24
C SER A 296 -0.43 7.72 -42.11
N ARG A 297 -1.16 6.78 -41.46
CA ARG A 297 -2.02 5.75 -42.13
C ARG A 297 -2.77 4.83 -41.13
N GLU A 298 -3.96 4.37 -41.54
CA GLU A 298 -4.86 3.44 -40.82
C GLU A 298 -4.93 2.05 -41.51
N CYS A 299 -5.83 1.19 -40.98
CA CYS A 299 -6.35 -0.10 -41.49
C CYS A 299 -5.52 -1.38 -41.17
N SER A 300 -6.12 -2.55 -40.90
CA SER A 300 -7.43 -2.92 -40.31
C SER A 300 -7.52 -4.45 -40.14
N ASN A 301 -8.17 -4.93 -39.06
CA ASN A 301 -8.82 -6.24 -38.81
C ASN A 301 -8.27 -7.58 -39.38
N SER A 302 -8.12 -8.56 -38.49
CA SER A 302 -8.49 -9.96 -38.75
C SER A 302 -8.78 -10.69 -37.43
N GLU A 303 -10.02 -11.13 -37.21
CA GLU A 303 -10.40 -12.08 -36.16
C GLU A 303 -10.41 -13.51 -36.72
N GLU A 304 -9.85 -14.47 -35.98
CA GLU A 304 -10.45 -15.77 -35.61
C GLU A 304 -9.40 -16.89 -35.37
N ASN A 305 -9.73 -17.74 -34.39
CA ASN A 305 -9.19 -19.09 -34.17
C ASN A 305 -7.70 -19.28 -33.83
N GLN A 306 -7.39 -19.23 -32.52
CA GLN A 306 -6.93 -20.44 -31.83
C GLN A 306 -7.23 -20.40 -30.33
N VAL A 307 -8.13 -21.28 -29.88
CA VAL A 307 -8.48 -21.49 -28.46
C VAL A 307 -7.66 -22.65 -27.91
N LEU A 308 -6.46 -22.37 -27.37
CA LEU A 308 -5.84 -23.17 -26.31
C LEU A 308 -4.62 -22.44 -25.70
N GLN A 309 -4.29 -22.80 -24.45
CA GLN A 309 -3.07 -22.44 -23.71
C GLN A 309 -2.81 -20.96 -23.39
N ASN A 310 -3.05 -20.62 -22.12
CA ASN A 310 -2.33 -19.58 -21.38
C ASN A 310 -2.39 -19.93 -19.87
N LEU A 311 -1.46 -20.77 -19.40
CA LEU A 311 -1.17 -20.84 -17.96
C LEU A 311 -0.29 -19.64 -17.57
N PRO A 312 -0.45 -19.10 -16.34
CA PRO A 312 0.37 -17.98 -15.88
C PRO A 312 1.80 -18.43 -15.57
N ASN A 313 2.76 -18.04 -16.43
CA ASN A 313 4.19 -18.29 -16.19
C ASN A 313 4.73 -17.42 -15.05
N MET A 314 5.36 -18.07 -14.06
CA MET A 314 6.11 -17.40 -13.00
C MET A 314 7.47 -16.84 -13.48
N ASN A 315 8.01 -15.89 -12.74
CA ASN A 315 9.24 -15.14 -13.02
C ASN A 315 10.46 -15.83 -12.39
N ALA A 316 11.66 -15.60 -12.92
CA ALA A 316 12.93 -16.03 -12.31
C ALA A 316 13.09 -15.62 -10.82
N PHE A 317 12.42 -14.56 -10.36
CA PHE A 317 12.36 -14.18 -8.94
C PHE A 317 11.61 -15.20 -8.06
N ASP A 318 10.61 -15.88 -8.61
CA ASP A 318 9.79 -16.87 -7.90
C ASP A 318 10.56 -18.18 -7.72
N ILE A 319 11.39 -18.54 -8.71
CA ILE A 319 12.34 -19.67 -8.64
C ILE A 319 13.33 -19.49 -7.49
N ILE A 320 13.79 -18.26 -7.24
CA ILE A 320 14.73 -17.94 -6.14
C ILE A 320 14.07 -18.15 -4.77
N SER A 321 12.77 -17.88 -4.64
CA SER A 321 12.00 -18.11 -3.40
C SER A 321 11.78 -19.60 -3.07
N LEU A 322 12.13 -20.51 -3.98
CA LEU A 322 11.98 -21.97 -3.82
C LEU A 322 13.33 -22.66 -3.55
N SER A 323 14.43 -21.91 -3.45
CA SER A 323 15.75 -22.42 -3.06
C SER A 323 15.80 -22.73 -1.57
N THR A 324 16.30 -23.91 -1.18
CA THR A 324 16.45 -24.29 0.24
C THR A 324 17.47 -23.44 1.00
N GLY A 325 18.32 -22.67 0.32
CA GLY A 325 19.18 -21.66 0.93
C GLY A 325 18.53 -20.28 1.12
N PHE A 326 17.28 -20.11 0.68
CA PHE A 326 16.50 -18.88 0.76
C PHE A 326 15.02 -19.16 1.12
N ASP A 327 14.78 -20.24 1.87
CA ASP A 327 13.44 -20.65 2.29
C ASP A 327 12.82 -19.65 3.28
N LEU A 328 11.96 -18.78 2.76
CA LEU A 328 11.23 -17.77 3.53
C LEU A 328 9.94 -18.33 4.15
N SER A 329 9.65 -19.63 4.09
CA SER A 329 8.41 -20.20 4.64
C SER A 329 8.27 -19.97 6.15
N ASN A 330 9.38 -19.96 6.88
CA ASN A 330 9.44 -19.60 8.31
C ASN A 330 9.07 -18.12 8.60
N LEU A 331 8.99 -17.27 7.57
CA LEU A 331 8.55 -15.88 7.66
C LEU A 331 7.00 -15.75 7.61
N PHE A 332 6.29 -16.82 7.24
CA PHE A 332 4.83 -16.81 7.00
C PHE A 332 4.03 -17.72 7.95
N GLU A 333 4.66 -18.31 8.97
CA GLU A 333 3.97 -19.08 9.99
C GLU A 333 3.23 -18.20 11.01
N GLU A 334 2.08 -17.64 10.61
CA GLU A 334 1.09 -17.24 11.61
C GLU A 334 0.60 -18.50 12.36
N LYS A 335 0.82 -18.52 13.68
CA LYS A 335 0.57 -19.66 14.61
C LYS A 335 -0.87 -20.18 14.70
N TYR A 336 -1.79 -19.80 13.80
CA TYR A 336 -3.17 -20.29 13.75
C TYR A 336 -3.62 -20.70 12.33
N GLY A 337 -2.94 -21.72 11.79
CA GLY A 337 -3.51 -22.67 10.84
C GLY A 337 -3.59 -22.25 9.38
N ARG A 338 -2.66 -22.78 8.57
CA ARG A 338 -2.72 -22.79 7.09
C ARG A 338 -4.13 -23.21 6.61
N LYS A 339 -4.70 -22.42 5.69
CA LYS A 339 -5.94 -22.71 4.93
C LYS A 339 -5.67 -23.27 3.52
N GLU A 340 -4.39 -23.39 3.19
CA GLU A 340 -3.82 -23.68 1.87
C GLU A 340 -2.72 -24.73 2.03
N GLU A 341 -2.66 -25.71 1.13
CA GLU A 341 -1.72 -26.83 1.10
C GLU A 341 -1.09 -26.91 -0.30
N ARG A 342 0.22 -27.11 -0.40
CA ARG A 342 0.97 -26.98 -1.66
C ARG A 342 1.95 -28.12 -1.88
N PHE A 343 2.04 -28.58 -3.13
CA PHE A 343 3.01 -29.57 -3.57
C PHE A 343 3.52 -29.29 -4.98
N THR A 344 4.73 -29.76 -5.29
CA THR A 344 5.29 -29.72 -6.65
C THR A 344 5.31 -31.09 -7.30
N THR A 345 5.17 -31.13 -8.62
CA THR A 345 5.20 -32.36 -9.43
C THR A 345 5.94 -32.15 -10.75
N ARG A 346 6.44 -33.24 -11.33
CA ARG A 346 7.08 -33.29 -12.67
C ARG A 346 6.16 -33.87 -13.75
N GLN A 347 4.93 -34.21 -13.40
CA GLN A 347 3.95 -34.77 -14.34
C GLN A 347 3.30 -33.64 -15.16
N PRO A 348 2.90 -33.89 -16.43
CA PRO A 348 2.16 -32.93 -17.25
C PRO A 348 0.83 -32.50 -16.60
N ALA A 349 0.38 -31.29 -16.92
CA ALA A 349 -0.80 -30.70 -16.27
C ALA A 349 -2.07 -31.53 -16.53
N GLU A 350 -2.17 -32.15 -17.71
CA GLU A 350 -3.21 -33.08 -18.11
C GLU A 350 -3.29 -34.28 -17.17
N THR A 351 -2.13 -34.86 -16.81
CA THR A 351 -2.02 -35.98 -15.87
C THR A 351 -2.45 -35.57 -14.47
N VAL A 352 -2.06 -34.37 -14.01
CA VAL A 352 -2.47 -33.83 -12.71
C VAL A 352 -3.99 -33.59 -12.66
N PHE A 353 -4.56 -32.99 -13.71
CA PHE A 353 -6.01 -32.80 -13.80
C PHE A 353 -6.77 -34.14 -13.86
N ALA A 354 -6.27 -35.13 -14.61
CA ALA A 354 -6.88 -36.46 -14.67
C ALA A 354 -6.87 -37.14 -13.28
N LYS A 355 -5.75 -37.08 -12.55
CA LYS A 355 -5.66 -37.65 -11.20
C LYS A 355 -6.57 -36.92 -10.20
N LEU A 356 -6.62 -35.59 -10.24
CA LEU A 356 -7.55 -34.82 -9.40
C LEU A 356 -9.03 -35.13 -9.72
N HIS A 357 -9.36 -35.46 -10.97
CA HIS A 357 -10.70 -35.90 -11.38
C HIS A 357 -11.03 -37.30 -10.85
N GLU A 358 -10.12 -38.27 -11.00
CA GLU A 358 -10.24 -39.62 -10.43
C GLU A 358 -10.44 -39.56 -8.90
N LEU A 359 -9.71 -38.68 -8.21
CA LEU A 359 -9.87 -38.44 -6.78
C LEU A 359 -11.22 -37.81 -6.43
N ALA A 360 -11.69 -36.86 -7.23
CA ALA A 360 -13.01 -36.26 -7.05
C ALA A 360 -14.12 -37.33 -7.15
N GLU A 361 -14.06 -38.21 -8.14
CA GLU A 361 -15.00 -39.31 -8.32
C GLU A 361 -14.92 -40.33 -7.17
N ARG A 362 -13.71 -40.80 -6.81
CA ARG A 362 -13.48 -41.73 -5.69
C ARG A 362 -14.02 -41.20 -4.37
N LEU A 363 -13.84 -39.91 -4.10
CA LEU A 363 -14.29 -39.22 -2.89
C LEU A 363 -15.72 -38.64 -3.01
N LYS A 364 -16.40 -38.86 -4.14
CA LYS A 364 -17.75 -38.35 -4.45
C LYS A 364 -17.88 -36.83 -4.34
N LEU A 365 -16.80 -36.10 -4.57
CA LEU A 365 -16.78 -34.63 -4.64
C LEU A 365 -17.42 -34.17 -5.95
N LYS A 366 -18.32 -33.18 -5.87
CA LYS A 366 -18.91 -32.55 -7.05
C LYS A 366 -17.94 -31.51 -7.60
N ILE A 367 -17.52 -31.69 -8.85
CA ILE A 367 -16.79 -30.66 -9.60
C ILE A 367 -17.79 -29.57 -10.01
N LYS A 368 -17.57 -28.33 -9.55
CA LYS A 368 -18.49 -27.20 -9.80
C LYS A 368 -18.07 -26.29 -10.97
N LYS A 369 -16.78 -26.22 -11.28
CA LYS A 369 -16.24 -25.41 -12.39
C LYS A 369 -14.83 -25.87 -12.79
N LYS A 370 -14.48 -25.68 -14.07
CA LYS A 370 -13.15 -25.90 -14.64
C LYS A 370 -12.82 -24.75 -15.59
N ASP A 371 -12.19 -23.70 -15.06
CA ASP A 371 -11.73 -22.52 -15.83
C ASP A 371 -10.23 -22.33 -15.62
N ASN A 372 -9.48 -22.07 -16.68
CA ASN A 372 -8.11 -21.51 -16.68
C ASN A 372 -7.17 -22.00 -15.55
N GLY A 373 -7.03 -23.32 -15.39
CA GLY A 373 -6.10 -23.91 -14.41
C GLY A 373 -6.67 -24.16 -13.01
N VAL A 374 -7.93 -23.77 -12.75
CA VAL A 374 -8.62 -23.91 -11.45
C VAL A 374 -9.74 -24.93 -11.51
N LEU A 375 -9.69 -25.94 -10.63
CA LEU A 375 -10.70 -26.97 -10.45
C LEU A 375 -11.41 -26.79 -9.10
N LYS A 376 -12.71 -26.49 -9.12
CA LYS A 376 -13.51 -26.31 -7.89
C LYS A 376 -14.19 -27.61 -7.46
N LEU A 377 -13.88 -28.09 -6.26
CA LEU A 377 -14.34 -29.36 -5.69
C LEU A 377 -15.20 -29.12 -4.44
N ALA A 378 -16.40 -29.69 -4.40
CA ALA A 378 -17.32 -29.56 -3.28
C ALA A 378 -17.71 -30.93 -2.69
N ALA A 379 -17.67 -31.06 -1.37
CA ALA A 379 -18.09 -32.27 -0.67
C ALA A 379 -19.60 -32.54 -0.85
N PRO A 380 -20.03 -33.82 -0.93
CA PRO A 380 -21.44 -34.16 -1.16
C PRO A 380 -22.31 -34.05 0.10
N LYS A 381 -21.70 -33.96 1.29
CA LYS A 381 -22.39 -33.83 2.58
C LYS A 381 -22.15 -32.45 3.17
N GLU A 382 -23.17 -31.90 3.81
CA GLU A 382 -23.10 -30.64 4.54
C GLU A 382 -22.46 -30.88 5.91
N GLY A 383 -21.42 -30.11 6.24
CA GLY A 383 -20.76 -30.13 7.54
C GLY A 383 -21.34 -29.08 8.49
N ILE A 384 -20.79 -28.98 9.71
CA ILE A 384 -21.29 -28.05 10.75
C ILE A 384 -21.23 -26.58 10.32
N LYS A 385 -20.41 -26.25 9.31
CA LYS A 385 -20.27 -24.90 8.74
C LYS A 385 -20.64 -24.85 7.25
N GLY A 386 -21.63 -25.66 6.84
CA GLY A 386 -22.04 -25.80 5.45
C GLY A 386 -21.18 -26.81 4.68
N PHE A 387 -21.37 -26.86 3.35
CA PHE A 387 -20.60 -27.73 2.47
C PHE A 387 -19.11 -27.35 2.45
N LEU A 388 -18.23 -28.34 2.61
CA LEU A 388 -16.79 -28.18 2.41
C LEU A 388 -16.50 -27.98 0.93
N GLU A 389 -15.86 -26.86 0.59
CA GLU A 389 -15.44 -26.53 -0.77
C GLU A 389 -13.94 -26.20 -0.78
N LEU A 390 -13.24 -26.70 -1.79
CA LEU A 390 -11.84 -26.44 -2.03
C LEU A 390 -11.58 -26.21 -3.52
N ASP A 391 -10.67 -25.30 -3.80
CA ASP A 391 -10.16 -25.03 -5.13
C ASP A 391 -8.78 -25.69 -5.27
N ALA A 392 -8.53 -26.33 -6.40
CA ALA A 392 -7.22 -26.83 -6.80
C ALA A 392 -6.71 -25.99 -7.97
N GLU A 393 -5.65 -25.22 -7.77
CA GLU A 393 -5.03 -24.33 -8.75
C GLU A 393 -3.69 -24.91 -9.19
N ILE A 394 -3.45 -24.97 -10.52
CA ILE A 394 -2.19 -25.50 -11.09
C ILE A 394 -1.44 -24.37 -11.79
N PHE A 395 -0.16 -24.21 -11.43
CA PHE A 395 0.77 -23.23 -11.97
C PHE A 395 1.93 -23.94 -12.66
N GLU A 396 2.27 -23.53 -13.88
CA GLU A 396 3.46 -24.00 -14.59
C GLU A 396 4.68 -23.21 -14.13
N LEU A 397 5.70 -23.92 -13.62
CA LEU A 397 6.94 -23.32 -13.11
C LEU A 397 8.10 -23.47 -14.11
N ALA A 398 8.08 -24.54 -14.90
CA ALA A 398 8.98 -24.79 -16.03
C ALA A 398 8.37 -25.93 -16.90
N PRO A 399 8.86 -26.16 -18.13
CA PRO A 399 8.45 -27.32 -18.92
C PRO A 399 8.63 -28.62 -18.12
N SER A 400 7.54 -29.36 -17.92
CA SER A 400 7.48 -30.56 -17.06
C SER A 400 7.77 -30.31 -15.56
N PHE A 401 7.46 -29.13 -15.03
CA PHE A 401 7.49 -28.87 -13.58
C PHE A 401 6.36 -27.92 -13.15
N LEU A 402 5.48 -28.41 -12.28
CA LEU A 402 4.24 -27.72 -11.87
C LEU A 402 4.18 -27.55 -10.34
N LEU A 403 3.52 -26.48 -9.91
CA LEU A 403 3.06 -26.27 -8.54
C LEU A 403 1.55 -26.44 -8.49
N VAL A 404 1.06 -27.18 -7.50
CA VAL A 404 -0.37 -27.36 -7.24
C VAL A 404 -0.69 -26.80 -5.87
N GLU A 405 -1.68 -25.92 -5.81
CA GLU A 405 -2.21 -25.34 -4.59
C GLU A 405 -3.63 -25.84 -4.34
N LEU A 406 -3.86 -26.38 -3.15
CA LEU A 406 -5.17 -26.77 -2.63
C LEU A 406 -5.60 -25.73 -1.61
N LYS A 407 -6.72 -25.06 -1.84
CA LYS A 407 -7.20 -23.93 -1.03
C LYS A 407 -8.61 -24.16 -0.55
N LYS A 408 -8.85 -24.09 0.77
CA LYS A 408 -10.21 -24.16 1.30
C LYS A 408 -10.99 -22.88 0.98
N THR A 409 -12.06 -22.98 0.20
CA THR A 409 -12.94 -21.86 -0.15
C THR A 409 -14.17 -21.77 0.76
N ASN A 410 -14.70 -22.90 1.26
CA ASN A 410 -15.87 -22.93 2.14
C ASN A 410 -15.86 -24.11 3.13
N GLY A 411 -16.79 -24.15 4.10
CA GLY A 411 -16.93 -25.23 5.08
C GLY A 411 -15.90 -25.22 6.22
N ASP A 412 -15.80 -26.29 7.01
CA ASP A 412 -14.95 -26.30 8.20
C ASP A 412 -13.45 -26.59 7.93
N THR A 413 -12.59 -25.96 8.73
CA THR A 413 -11.13 -26.08 8.59
C THR A 413 -10.58 -27.40 9.13
N ILE A 414 -11.25 -28.04 10.09
CA ILE A 414 -10.81 -29.34 10.63
C ILE A 414 -11.16 -30.43 9.63
N GLU A 415 -12.38 -30.40 9.08
CA GLU A 415 -12.82 -31.29 7.99
C GLU A 415 -11.89 -31.18 6.76
N TYR A 416 -11.56 -29.96 6.33
CA TYR A 416 -10.58 -29.72 5.26
C TYR A 416 -9.20 -30.36 5.54
N LYS A 417 -8.61 -30.09 6.72
CA LYS A 417 -7.30 -30.64 7.07
C LYS A 417 -7.30 -32.15 7.14
N LYS A 418 -8.39 -32.75 7.63
CA LYS A 418 -8.56 -34.21 7.66
C LYS A 418 -8.64 -34.78 6.24
N LEU A 419 -9.47 -34.21 5.37
CA LEU A 419 -9.59 -34.62 3.97
C LEU A 419 -8.25 -34.55 3.23
N VAL A 420 -7.50 -33.45 3.38
CA VAL A 420 -6.18 -33.33 2.74
C VAL A 420 -5.19 -34.36 3.28
N LYS A 421 -5.10 -34.51 4.60
CA LYS A 421 -4.13 -35.41 5.25
C LYS A 421 -4.42 -36.89 4.98
N ASP A 422 -5.67 -37.31 5.14
CA ASP A 422 -6.03 -38.72 5.21
C ASP A 422 -6.40 -39.32 3.84
N GLU A 423 -6.89 -38.50 2.88
CA GLU A 423 -7.37 -38.98 1.57
C GLU A 423 -6.60 -38.43 0.36
N ILE A 424 -6.31 -37.12 0.33
CA ILE A 424 -5.69 -36.48 -0.85
C ILE A 424 -4.18 -36.73 -0.86
N ARG A 425 -3.49 -36.51 0.26
CA ARG A 425 -2.03 -36.73 0.35
C ARG A 425 -1.59 -38.16 0.01
N PRO A 426 -2.23 -39.24 0.54
CA PRO A 426 -1.81 -40.59 0.22
C PRO A 426 -2.04 -40.95 -1.25
N ALA A 427 -3.08 -40.39 -1.87
CA ALA A 427 -3.51 -40.75 -3.21
C ALA A 427 -2.92 -39.86 -4.33
N LEU A 428 -2.09 -38.87 -3.97
CA LEU A 428 -1.20 -38.13 -4.86
C LEU A 428 0.29 -38.44 -4.60
N LYS A 429 0.60 -39.37 -3.68
CA LYS A 429 1.96 -39.66 -3.20
C LYS A 429 2.91 -40.13 -4.32
N ASP A 430 2.36 -40.79 -5.33
CA ASP A 430 3.02 -41.25 -6.56
C ASP A 430 3.37 -40.11 -7.53
N MET A 431 2.66 -38.98 -7.46
CA MET A 431 2.87 -37.81 -8.31
C MET A 431 3.65 -36.68 -7.64
N VAL A 432 3.65 -36.61 -6.30
CA VAL A 432 4.26 -35.52 -5.55
C VAL A 432 5.78 -35.66 -5.47
N TRP A 433 6.51 -34.67 -5.97
CA TRP A 433 7.96 -34.56 -5.82
C TRP A 433 8.36 -34.02 -4.44
N ALA A 434 7.57 -33.09 -3.88
CA ALA A 434 7.71 -32.62 -2.50
C ALA A 434 6.42 -31.95 -1.99
N TRP A 435 6.03 -32.26 -0.74
CA TRP A 435 5.08 -31.46 0.05
C TRP A 435 5.83 -30.33 0.76
N GLN A 436 5.31 -29.10 0.71
CA GLN A 436 5.93 -27.94 1.37
C GLN A 436 5.80 -27.95 2.91
N SER A 437 4.97 -28.81 3.50
CA SER A 437 4.85 -28.98 4.95
C SER A 437 5.94 -29.87 5.56
N ASP A 438 6.36 -30.90 4.83
CA ASP A 438 7.05 -32.05 5.44
C ASP A 438 8.56 -31.79 5.62
N ARG A 439 9.10 -30.78 4.91
CA ARG A 439 10.49 -30.32 5.04
C ARG A 439 10.76 -29.50 6.30
N HIS A 440 9.75 -28.89 6.92
CA HIS A 440 9.93 -28.12 8.15
C HIS A 440 10.03 -29.01 9.40
N GLN A 441 9.33 -30.14 9.44
CA GLN A 441 9.34 -31.04 10.61
C GLN A 441 10.72 -31.68 10.89
N GLN A 442 11.58 -31.81 9.88
CA GLN A 442 12.96 -32.26 10.07
C GLN A 442 13.89 -31.19 10.67
N GLN A 443 13.55 -29.89 10.57
CA GLN A 443 14.35 -28.82 11.19
C GLN A 443 14.03 -28.64 12.68
N GLU A 444 12.77 -28.80 13.11
CA GLU A 444 12.39 -28.66 14.52
C GLU A 444 13.02 -29.73 15.43
N GLN A 445 13.23 -30.95 14.93
CA GLN A 445 13.86 -32.03 15.72
C GLN A 445 15.36 -31.78 15.99
N ILE A 446 16.06 -31.07 15.10
CA ILE A 446 17.49 -30.77 15.26
C ILE A 446 17.68 -29.73 16.38
N MET A 447 16.81 -28.71 16.46
CA MET A 447 16.90 -27.66 17.49
C MET A 447 16.63 -28.13 18.93
N GLN A 448 15.92 -29.25 19.13
CA GLN A 448 15.62 -29.76 20.48
C GLN A 448 16.78 -30.59 21.06
N GLY A 449 17.69 -31.11 20.24
CA GLY A 449 18.84 -31.89 20.70
C GLY A 449 19.93 -31.07 21.40
N GLU A 450 20.09 -29.80 21.03
CA GLU A 450 21.20 -28.96 21.53
C GLU A 450 20.95 -28.35 22.93
N GLN A 451 19.71 -28.39 23.45
CA GLN A 451 19.38 -27.77 24.75
C GLN A 451 19.66 -28.63 25.99
N GLN A 452 20.18 -29.85 25.85
CA GLN A 452 20.41 -30.77 26.99
C GLN A 452 21.88 -30.99 27.39
N GLN A 453 22.87 -30.31 26.80
CA GLN A 453 24.28 -30.45 27.18
C GLN A 453 24.99 -29.11 27.42
N SER A 454 25.01 -28.66 28.68
CA SER A 454 25.90 -27.59 29.18
C SER A 454 26.02 -27.69 30.72
N PRO A 455 27.21 -27.95 31.30
CA PRO A 455 27.38 -28.04 32.76
C PRO A 455 27.43 -26.67 33.46
N LEU A 456 27.02 -26.64 34.74
CA LEU A 456 27.08 -25.43 35.59
C LEU A 456 28.51 -25.10 36.07
N PRO A 457 28.89 -23.82 36.18
CA PRO A 457 30.20 -23.39 36.69
C PRO A 457 30.28 -23.34 38.24
N PRO A 458 31.47 -23.44 38.84
CA PRO A 458 31.66 -23.45 40.30
C PRO A 458 31.56 -22.05 40.94
N GLY A 459 31.15 -22.01 42.21
CA GLY A 459 30.98 -20.78 42.99
C GLY A 459 32.29 -20.18 43.54
N PRO A 460 32.27 -18.90 43.96
CA PRO A 460 33.47 -18.16 44.39
C PRO A 460 33.94 -18.54 45.81
N PRO A 461 35.23 -18.35 46.13
CA PRO A 461 35.80 -18.67 47.43
C PRO A 461 35.46 -17.63 48.51
N GLN A 462 35.39 -18.07 49.77
CA GLN A 462 35.16 -17.23 50.94
C GLN A 462 36.46 -16.58 51.44
N GLN A 463 36.37 -15.29 51.80
CA GLN A 463 36.98 -14.71 52.99
C GLN A 463 36.19 -13.46 53.41
#